data_AF-A0A7L7YZL8-F1
#
_entry.id   AF-A0A7L7YZL8-F1
#
_cell.length_a   1.000
_cell.length_b   1.000
_cell.length_c   1.000
_cell.angle_alpha   90.00
_cell.angle_beta   90.00
_cell.angle_gamma   90.00
#
_symmetry.space_group_name_H-M   'P 1'
#
loop_
_entity.id
_entity.type
_entity.pdbx_description
1 polymer ?
#
loop_
_entity_poly.entity_id
_entity_poly.type
_entity_poly.pdbx_seq_one_letter_code
_entity_poly.pdbx_strand_id
1 'polypeptide(L)'
;MTASNVLRTVAITAAAVGGIAFWLAGEAGIGTLLLLAALAAAFLLGPGILGDPAGIGRLPEGVTAADVKEHRKRHGGSISDAVRAVGRREG
;
A
#
# COMPACT_ATOMS: atom_id res chain seq x y z
N MET A 1 -4.07 -7.83 6.55
CA MET A 1 -5.17 -7.35 5.68
C MET A 1 -6.49 -7.91 6.19
N THR A 2 -7.53 -7.10 6.37
CA THR A 2 -8.86 -7.55 6.82
C THR A 2 -9.70 -8.06 5.64
N ALA A 3 -10.69 -8.93 5.87
CA ALA A 3 -11.59 -9.43 4.83
C ALA A 3 -12.32 -8.30 4.06
N SER A 4 -12.62 -7.19 4.73
CA SER A 4 -13.20 -5.99 4.14
C SER A 4 -12.28 -5.32 3.12
N ASN A 5 -10.96 -5.28 3.38
CA ASN A 5 -10.00 -4.71 2.46
C ASN A 5 -9.85 -5.57 1.20
N VAL A 6 -9.89 -6.90 1.34
CA VAL A 6 -9.86 -7.83 0.19
C VAL A 6 -11.08 -7.61 -0.71
N LEU A 7 -12.27 -7.53 -0.14
CA LEU A 7 -13.50 -7.29 -0.91
C LEU A 7 -13.46 -5.95 -1.66
N ARG A 8 -12.96 -4.88 -1.01
CA ARG A 8 -12.79 -3.56 -1.62
C ARG A 8 -11.80 -3.58 -2.78
N THR A 9 -10.66 -4.25 -2.63
CA THR A 9 -9.69 -4.42 -3.71
C THR A 9 -10.30 -5.16 -4.89
N VAL A 10 -11.00 -6.27 -4.65
CA VAL A 10 -11.67 -7.05 -5.71
C VAL A 10 -12.70 -6.20 -6.45
N ALA A 11 -13.51 -5.41 -5.74
CA ALA A 11 -14.49 -4.53 -6.35
C ALA A 11 -13.85 -3.46 -7.25
N ILE A 12 -12.76 -2.84 -6.80
CA ILE A 12 -12.02 -1.83 -7.58
C ILE A 12 -11.41 -2.47 -8.84
N THR A 13 -10.81 -3.66 -8.72
CA THR A 13 -10.26 -4.39 -9.86
C THR A 13 -11.35 -4.78 -10.86
N ALA A 14 -12.50 -5.28 -10.38
CA ALA A 14 -13.63 -5.62 -11.24
C ALA A 14 -14.18 -4.40 -12.00
N ALA A 15 -14.28 -3.23 -11.33
CA ALA A 15 -14.70 -1.99 -11.98
C ALA A 15 -13.71 -1.53 -13.05
N ALA A 16 -12.40 -1.65 -12.81
CA ALA A 16 -11.39 -1.33 -13.81
C ALA A 16 -11.47 -2.26 -15.04
N VAL A 17 -11.59 -3.58 -14.82
CA VAL A 17 -11.74 -4.57 -15.90
C VAL A 17 -13.02 -4.33 -16.69
N GLY A 18 -14.14 -4.07 -16.00
CA GLY A 18 -15.40 -3.70 -16.64
C GLY A 18 -15.28 -2.42 -17.46
N GLY A 19 -14.60 -1.40 -16.93
CA GLY A 19 -14.34 -0.16 -17.66
C GLY A 19 -13.59 -0.38 -18.97
N ILE A 20 -12.53 -1.19 -18.96
CA ILE A 20 -11.77 -1.56 -20.18
C ILE A 20 -12.67 -2.32 -21.16
N ALA A 21 -13.45 -3.29 -20.68
CA ALA A 21 -14.33 -4.09 -21.52
C ALA A 21 -15.39 -3.23 -22.22
N PHE A 22 -16.04 -2.31 -21.49
CA PHE A 22 -17.01 -1.37 -22.07
C PHE A 22 -16.35 -0.40 -23.07
N TRP A 23 -15.11 0.02 -22.81
CA TRP A 23 -14.36 0.87 -23.74
C TRP A 23 -14.07 0.14 -25.06
N LEU A 24 -13.68 -1.13 -24.99
CA LEU A 24 -13.45 -1.98 -26.17
C LEU A 24 -14.76 -2.33 -26.91
N ALA A 25 -15.90 -2.36 -26.21
CA ALA A 25 -17.20 -2.64 -26.79
C ALA A 25 -17.80 -1.45 -27.60
N GLY A 26 -17.15 -0.29 -27.60
CA GLY A 26 -17.63 0.93 -28.27
C GLY A 26 -18.31 1.92 -27.32
N GLU A 27 -18.58 1.51 -26.08
CA GLU A 27 -19.30 2.30 -25.08
C GLU A 27 -18.32 3.14 -24.27
N ALA A 28 -17.58 4.01 -24.97
CA ALA A 28 -16.48 4.79 -24.42
C ALA A 28 -16.92 5.66 -23.22
N GLY A 29 -18.16 6.17 -23.21
CA GLY A 29 -18.72 6.94 -22.10
C GLY A 29 -18.80 6.13 -20.80
N ILE A 30 -19.43 4.95 -20.86
CA ILE A 30 -19.58 4.06 -19.70
C ILE A 30 -18.22 3.52 -19.25
N GLY A 31 -17.38 3.11 -20.21
CA GLY A 31 -16.03 2.62 -19.93
C GLY A 31 -15.17 3.66 -19.20
N THR A 32 -15.20 4.90 -19.66
CA THR A 32 -14.45 6.01 -19.03
C THR A 32 -14.94 6.30 -17.62
N LEU A 33 -16.27 6.31 -17.40
CA LEU A 33 -16.86 6.52 -16.07
C LEU A 33 -16.44 5.42 -15.08
N LEU A 34 -16.45 4.16 -15.51
CA LEU A 34 -16.02 3.03 -14.69
C LEU A 34 -14.53 3.11 -14.34
N LEU A 35 -13.68 3.50 -15.31
CA LEU A 35 -12.25 3.69 -15.08
C LEU A 35 -11.97 4.83 -14.10
N LEU A 36 -12.65 5.97 -14.25
CA LEU A 36 -12.54 7.10 -13.33
C LEU A 36 -13.01 6.73 -11.93
N ALA A 37 -14.12 5.99 -11.81
CA ALA A 37 -14.62 5.51 -10.54
C ALA A 37 -13.62 4.55 -9.86
N ALA A 38 -13.04 3.62 -10.62
CA ALA A 38 -12.02 2.70 -10.11
C ALA A 38 -10.76 3.45 -9.66
N LEU A 39 -10.32 4.46 -10.40
CA LEU A 39 -9.17 5.29 -10.06
C LEU A 39 -9.43 6.12 -8.80
N ALA A 40 -10.57 6.78 -8.70
CA ALA A 40 -10.96 7.55 -7.53
C ALA A 40 -11.08 6.66 -6.29
N ALA A 41 -11.68 5.48 -6.41
CA ALA A 41 -11.79 4.51 -5.34
C ALA A 41 -10.40 4.00 -4.90
N ALA A 42 -9.51 3.70 -5.86
CA ALA A 42 -8.14 3.31 -5.56
C ALA A 42 -7.35 4.42 -4.85
N PHE A 43 -7.58 5.69 -5.21
CA PHE A 43 -6.92 6.83 -4.56
C PHE A 43 -7.42 7.06 -3.13
N LEU A 44 -8.75 7.04 -2.94
CA LEU A 44 -9.38 7.28 -1.64
C LEU A 44 -9.17 6.12 -0.66
N LEU A 45 -9.20 4.87 -1.15
CA LEU A 45 -8.99 3.68 -0.32
C LEU A 45 -7.54 3.20 -0.31
N GLY A 46 -6.68 3.75 -1.18
CA GLY A 46 -5.27 3.39 -1.32
C GLY A 46 -4.52 3.38 0.00
N PRO A 47 -4.57 4.45 0.82
CA PRO A 47 -3.91 4.47 2.14
C PRO A 47 -4.42 3.39 3.11
N GLY A 48 -5.70 3.01 3.01
CA GLY A 48 -6.30 1.95 3.84
C GLY A 48 -6.00 0.52 3.36
N ILE A 49 -5.66 0.35 2.08
CA ILE A 49 -5.35 -0.95 1.44
C ILE A 49 -3.84 -1.21 1.43
N LEU A 50 -3.04 -0.19 1.08
CA LEU A 50 -1.58 -0.26 1.01
C LEU A 50 -0.91 0.02 2.38
N GLY A 51 -1.66 0.54 3.34
CA GLY A 51 -1.10 1.10 4.58
C GLY A 51 -0.62 2.53 4.38
N ASP A 52 -0.47 3.26 5.48
CA ASP A 52 -0.01 4.65 5.46
C ASP A 52 1.36 4.75 4.75
N PRO A 53 1.47 5.44 3.60
CA PRO A 53 2.76 5.63 2.94
C PRO A 53 3.71 6.50 3.79
N ALA A 54 3.19 7.30 4.72
CA ALA A 54 4.00 8.00 5.73
C ALA A 54 4.40 7.07 6.91
N GLY A 55 3.69 5.95 7.09
CA GLY A 55 3.92 4.95 8.14
C GLY A 55 4.92 3.85 7.79
N ILE A 56 5.25 3.66 6.51
CA ILE A 56 6.42 2.84 6.11
C ILE A 56 7.74 3.52 6.55
N GLY A 57 7.68 4.78 6.98
CA GLY A 57 8.83 5.61 7.36
C GLY A 57 8.81 6.20 8.78
N ARG A 58 7.89 5.87 9.68
CA ARG A 58 8.05 6.25 11.10
C ARG A 58 8.86 5.19 11.84
N LEU A 59 10.15 5.18 11.53
CA LEU A 59 11.13 4.69 12.47
C LEU A 59 11.02 5.51 13.77
N PRO A 60 11.26 4.90 14.95
CA PRO A 60 11.30 5.64 16.21
C PRO A 60 12.18 6.88 16.09
N GLU A 61 11.86 7.97 16.79
CA GLU A 61 12.72 9.16 16.80
C GLU A 61 14.16 8.75 17.15
N GLY A 62 15.13 9.15 16.33
CA GLY A 62 16.54 8.74 16.42
C GLY A 62 16.95 7.57 15.52
N VAL A 63 16.02 6.69 15.15
CA VAL A 63 16.31 5.51 14.32
C VAL A 63 16.25 5.86 12.83
N THR A 64 17.37 5.75 12.12
CA THR A 64 17.38 5.95 10.66
C THR A 64 17.26 4.63 9.90
N ALA A 65 16.80 4.71 8.64
CA ALA A 65 16.69 3.53 7.77
C ALA A 65 18.07 2.91 7.46
N ALA A 66 19.13 3.71 7.55
CA ALA A 66 20.50 3.25 7.40
C ALA A 66 20.90 2.32 8.56
N ASP A 67 20.56 2.67 9.79
CA ASP A 67 20.88 1.89 11.00
C ASP A 67 20.20 0.52 11.00
N VAL A 68 18.93 0.50 10.58
CA VAL A 68 18.15 -0.74 10.44
C VAL A 68 18.76 -1.64 9.36
N LYS A 69 19.18 -1.07 8.23
CA LYS A 69 19.82 -1.79 7.13
C LYS A 69 21.19 -2.35 7.55
N GLU A 70 21.96 -1.59 8.32
CA GLU A 70 23.27 -2.01 8.82
C GLU A 70 23.16 -3.09 9.89
N HIS A 71 22.20 -2.96 10.83
CA HIS A 71 21.90 -4.01 11.80
C HIS A 71 21.51 -5.32 11.12
N ARG A 72 20.64 -5.26 10.11
CA ARG A 72 20.22 -6.44 9.36
C ARG A 72 21.37 -7.10 8.60
N LYS A 73 22.30 -6.31 8.06
CA LYS A 73 23.53 -6.86 7.44
C LYS A 73 24.41 -7.62 8.43
N ARG A 74 24.48 -7.15 9.67
CA ARG A 74 25.36 -7.73 10.71
C ARG A 74 24.73 -8.89 11.46
N HIS A 75 23.41 -8.92 11.65
CA HIS A 75 22.75 -9.87 12.56
C HIS A 75 21.70 -10.75 11.87
N GLY A 76 21.31 -10.44 10.63
CA GLY A 76 20.19 -11.10 9.97
C GLY A 76 18.86 -10.86 10.71
N GLY A 77 17.76 -11.36 10.15
CA GLY A 77 16.44 -11.31 10.79
C GLY A 77 15.43 -10.32 10.19
N SER A 78 14.31 -10.18 10.89
CA SER A 78 13.16 -9.35 10.49
C SER A 78 13.46 -7.86 10.66
N ILE A 79 12.87 -7.03 9.80
CA ILE A 79 12.95 -5.56 9.91
C ILE A 79 12.42 -5.10 11.27
N SER A 80 11.38 -5.74 11.79
CA SER A 80 10.79 -5.42 13.10
C SER A 80 11.76 -5.65 14.26
N ASP A 81 12.60 -6.68 14.19
CA ASP A 81 13.59 -6.97 15.22
C ASP A 81 14.74 -5.97 15.17
N ALA A 82 15.17 -5.61 13.96
CA ALA A 82 16.20 -4.60 13.75
C ALA A 82 15.76 -3.22 14.25
N VAL A 83 14.52 -2.79 13.97
CA VAL A 83 13.98 -1.52 14.48
C VAL A 83 13.93 -1.52 16.02
N ARG A 84 13.49 -2.61 16.63
CA ARG A 84 13.43 -2.74 18.10
C ARG A 84 14.82 -2.76 18.74
N ALA A 85 15.81 -3.37 18.09
CA ALA A 85 17.18 -3.44 18.59
C ALA A 85 17.90 -2.08 18.50
N VAL A 86 17.68 -1.33 17.42
CA VAL A 86 18.27 0.01 17.24
C VAL A 86 17.61 1.01 18.19
N GLY A 87 16.28 1.01 18.32
CA GLY A 87 15.57 1.94 19.21
C GLY A 87 15.84 1.74 20.72
N ARG A 88 16.39 0.59 21.15
CA ARG A 88 16.82 0.36 22.54
C ARG A 88 18.24 0.86 22.85
N ARG A 89 19.02 1.24 21.84
CA ARG A 89 20.39 1.75 22.05
C ARG A 89 20.45 3.24 22.34
N GLU A 90 19.38 3.98 22.03
CA GLU A 90 19.31 5.45 22.13
C GLU A 90 18.40 5.97 23.25
N GLY A 91 17.79 5.08 24.04
CA GLY A 91 17.07 5.40 25.28
C GLY A 91 17.85 4.94 26.49
#